data_AF-A0A7S2TYY7-F1
#
_entry.id   AF-A0A7S2TYY7-F1
#
_cell.length_a   1.000
_cell.length_b   1.000
_cell.length_c   1.000
_cell.angle_alpha   90.00
_cell.angle_beta   90.00
_cell.angle_gamma   90.00
#
_symmetry.space_group_name_H-M   'P 1'
#
loop_
_entity.id
_entity.type
_entity.pdbx_description
1 polymer ?
#
loop_
_entity_poly.entity_id
_entity_poly.type
_entity_poly.pdbx_seq_one_letter_code
_entity_poly.pdbx_strand_id
1 'polypeptide(L)'
;VFAKKLSGVSFSVEKPLGMVLEDLGKGIGCKIGQVNADGNSAKGGLSAGMIIAEVNGFGCMEAQFDDILDQIQQAASPLSLKCLRVDEIEEKQPQTQQTKAETVTVSVLTPEGESVEFEANTGDVLREVLLENNVDVYDWYGKGMNCGGSGTCLTCLVELDDDGCGQRTEYENKRLKNKPANWRLACQSIIEGPTSVKTKPQTRK
;
A
#
# COMPACT_ATOMS: atom_id res chain seq x y z
N VAL A 1 -6.50 18.17 0.69
CA VAL A 1 -7.97 18.31 0.84
C VAL A 1 -8.61 18.30 -0.54
N PHE A 2 -8.89 17.12 -1.08
CA PHE A 2 -9.77 16.93 -2.23
C PHE A 2 -10.47 15.59 -2.01
N ALA A 3 -11.67 15.64 -1.42
CA ALA A 3 -12.52 14.48 -1.25
C ALA A 3 -13.04 14.09 -2.64
N LYS A 4 -12.41 13.10 -3.30
CA LYS A 4 -13.08 12.38 -4.38
C LYS A 4 -14.29 11.72 -3.75
N LYS A 5 -15.47 12.25 -4.08
CA LYS A 5 -16.77 11.77 -3.62
C LYS A 5 -16.95 10.36 -4.20
N LEU A 6 -16.58 9.32 -3.45
CA LEU A 6 -16.94 7.93 -3.75
C LEU A 6 -18.47 7.89 -3.83
N SER A 7 -19.01 7.78 -5.04
CA SER A 7 -20.44 7.88 -5.29
C SER A 7 -21.10 6.55 -4.98
N GLY A 8 -21.25 6.25 -3.70
CA GLY A 8 -22.02 5.08 -3.28
C GLY A 8 -23.46 5.15 -3.79
N VAL A 9 -23.97 3.99 -4.20
CA VAL A 9 -25.34 3.83 -4.67
C VAL A 9 -26.23 3.57 -3.46
N SER A 10 -27.31 4.33 -3.35
CA SER A 10 -28.29 4.17 -2.29
C SER A 10 -29.39 3.19 -2.72
N PHE A 11 -29.77 2.32 -1.81
CA PHE A 11 -30.79 1.29 -1.95
C PHE A 11 -31.79 1.40 -0.81
N SER A 12 -33.03 1.02 -1.07
CA SER A 12 -34.09 0.90 -0.08
C SER A 12 -34.67 -0.51 -0.19
N VAL A 13 -34.53 -1.32 0.86
CA VAL A 13 -34.80 -2.76 0.80
C VAL A 13 -35.71 -3.21 1.93
N GLU A 14 -36.76 -3.94 1.59
CA GLU A 14 -37.69 -4.51 2.58
C GLU A 14 -37.09 -5.71 3.31
N LYS A 15 -37.36 -5.83 4.61
CA LYS A 15 -37.09 -7.06 5.36
C LYS A 15 -38.12 -8.15 5.01
N PRO A 16 -37.74 -9.45 5.05
CA PRO A 16 -36.38 -9.97 5.23
C PRO A 16 -35.51 -9.64 4.02
N LEU A 17 -34.26 -9.25 4.27
CA LEU A 17 -33.37 -8.74 3.23
C LEU A 17 -33.04 -9.82 2.19
N GLY A 18 -32.86 -11.07 2.61
CA GLY A 18 -32.54 -12.17 1.69
C GLY A 18 -31.12 -12.06 1.13
N MET A 19 -30.17 -11.71 1.99
CA MET A 19 -28.74 -11.66 1.68
C MET A 19 -27.91 -12.12 2.88
N VAL A 20 -26.68 -12.56 2.61
CA VAL A 20 -25.68 -12.95 3.61
C VAL A 20 -24.58 -11.88 3.61
N LEU A 21 -24.21 -11.41 4.81
CA LEU A 21 -23.13 -10.46 5.00
C LEU A 21 -21.86 -11.17 5.46
N GLU A 22 -20.73 -10.68 4.97
CA GLU A 22 -19.39 -11.16 5.30
C GLU A 22 -18.53 -10.00 5.81
N ASP A 23 -17.59 -10.31 6.68
CA ASP A 23 -16.55 -9.38 7.14
C ASP A 23 -15.65 -8.97 5.96
N LEU A 24 -15.26 -7.70 5.91
CA LEU A 24 -14.34 -7.16 4.90
C LEU A 24 -12.87 -7.41 5.26
N GLY A 25 -12.56 -7.60 6.54
CA GLY A 25 -11.26 -7.97 7.08
C GLY A 25 -11.01 -7.41 8.48
N LYS A 26 -10.48 -8.25 9.40
CA LYS A 26 -10.15 -7.90 10.79
C LYS A 26 -11.36 -7.44 11.64
N GLY A 27 -12.58 -7.82 11.28
CA GLY A 27 -13.81 -7.46 12.01
C GLY A 27 -14.33 -6.07 11.71
N ILE A 28 -13.82 -5.36 10.70
CA ILE A 28 -14.19 -3.98 10.38
C ILE A 28 -14.89 -3.92 9.03
N GLY A 29 -16.08 -3.32 9.02
CA GLY A 29 -16.92 -3.20 7.83
C GLY A 29 -17.58 -4.51 7.42
N CYS A 30 -18.47 -4.43 6.42
CA CYS A 30 -19.10 -5.62 5.87
C CYS A 30 -19.37 -5.49 4.37
N LYS A 31 -19.38 -6.65 3.71
CA LYS A 31 -19.77 -6.81 2.31
C LYS A 31 -20.92 -7.79 2.19
N ILE A 32 -21.63 -7.72 1.07
CA ILE A 32 -22.64 -8.69 0.69
C ILE A 32 -21.90 -9.89 0.09
N GLY A 33 -21.84 -11.00 0.83
CA GLY A 33 -21.26 -12.24 0.35
C GLY A 33 -22.14 -12.93 -0.68
N GLN A 34 -23.44 -13.00 -0.39
CA GLN A 34 -24.43 -13.67 -1.23
C GLN A 34 -25.77 -12.94 -1.20
N VAL A 35 -26.53 -13.03 -2.29
CA VAL A 35 -27.91 -12.53 -2.38
C VAL A 35 -28.79 -13.63 -2.91
N ASN A 36 -29.92 -13.87 -2.24
CA ASN A 36 -30.93 -14.81 -2.71
C ASN A 36 -31.64 -14.19 -3.92
N ALA A 37 -31.65 -14.89 -5.06
CA ALA A 37 -32.20 -14.36 -6.32
C ALA A 37 -33.67 -13.90 -6.20
N ASP A 38 -34.47 -14.58 -5.37
CA ASP A 38 -35.88 -14.24 -5.14
C ASP A 38 -36.10 -13.28 -3.95
N GLY A 39 -35.02 -12.91 -3.25
CA GLY A 39 -35.02 -12.08 -2.05
C GLY A 39 -35.27 -10.59 -2.32
N ASN A 40 -35.61 -9.85 -1.28
CA ASN A 40 -35.89 -8.42 -1.40
C ASN A 40 -34.63 -7.61 -1.78
N SER A 41 -33.45 -8.02 -1.32
CA SER A 41 -32.17 -7.42 -1.71
C SER A 41 -31.91 -7.53 -3.22
N ALA A 42 -32.16 -8.69 -3.84
CA ALA A 42 -32.01 -8.85 -5.30
C ALA A 42 -32.98 -7.95 -6.07
N LYS A 43 -34.25 -7.91 -5.64
CA LYS A 43 -35.28 -7.02 -6.24
C LYS A 43 -34.94 -5.55 -6.07
N GLY A 44 -34.29 -5.19 -4.96
CA GLY A 44 -33.77 -3.87 -4.67
C GLY A 44 -32.51 -3.50 -5.47
N GLY A 45 -31.94 -4.43 -6.24
CA GLY A 45 -30.74 -4.18 -7.06
C GLY A 45 -29.41 -4.37 -6.33
N LEU A 46 -29.42 -4.96 -5.13
CA LEU A 46 -28.20 -5.38 -4.44
C LEU A 46 -27.67 -6.67 -5.05
N SER A 47 -26.34 -6.77 -5.16
CA SER A 47 -25.65 -7.96 -5.62
C SER A 47 -24.55 -8.36 -4.63
N ALA A 48 -24.13 -9.63 -4.72
CA ALA A 48 -22.91 -10.07 -4.07
C ALA A 48 -21.72 -9.21 -4.51
N GLY A 49 -20.75 -9.02 -3.60
CA GLY A 49 -19.58 -8.18 -3.81
C GLY A 49 -19.80 -6.68 -3.59
N MET A 50 -20.99 -6.21 -3.19
CA MET A 50 -21.16 -4.82 -2.76
C MET A 50 -20.72 -4.63 -1.30
N ILE A 51 -20.03 -3.54 -0.98
CA ILE A 51 -19.62 -3.17 0.38
C ILE A 51 -20.66 -2.23 0.98
N ILE A 52 -21.10 -2.48 2.21
CA ILE A 52 -22.06 -1.61 2.90
C ILE A 52 -21.29 -0.46 3.53
N ALA A 53 -21.53 0.75 3.01
CA ALA A 53 -20.93 1.99 3.52
C ALA A 53 -21.77 2.63 4.62
N GLU A 54 -23.08 2.49 4.53
CA GLU A 54 -24.02 3.14 5.44
C GLU A 54 -25.30 2.32 5.61
N VAL A 55 -25.83 2.28 6.84
CA VAL A 55 -27.14 1.71 7.18
C VAL A 55 -27.96 2.80 7.88
N ASN A 56 -29.03 3.31 7.27
CA ASN A 56 -29.87 4.38 7.83
C ASN A 56 -29.10 5.61 8.35
N GLY A 57 -28.04 6.05 7.68
CA GLY A 57 -27.19 7.16 8.18
C GLY A 57 -25.98 6.71 9.01
N PHE A 58 -25.97 5.47 9.53
CA PHE A 58 -24.85 4.95 10.30
C PHE A 58 -23.71 4.51 9.39
N GLY A 59 -22.53 5.12 9.53
CA GLY A 59 -21.35 4.79 8.73
C GLY A 59 -20.73 3.45 9.11
N CYS A 60 -20.64 2.53 8.15
CA CYS A 60 -20.21 1.15 8.37
C CYS A 60 -18.74 0.88 8.03
N MET A 61 -18.06 1.79 7.31
CA MET A 61 -16.70 1.56 6.78
C MET A 61 -15.62 1.36 7.86
N GLU A 62 -15.81 1.94 9.04
CA GLU A 62 -14.88 1.85 10.18
C GLU A 62 -15.52 1.18 11.40
N ALA A 63 -16.77 0.73 11.28
CA ALA A 63 -17.51 0.09 12.37
C ALA A 63 -17.18 -1.40 12.47
N GLN A 64 -17.35 -1.98 13.67
CA GLN A 64 -17.20 -3.42 13.83
C GLN A 64 -18.33 -4.17 13.12
N PHE A 65 -18.03 -5.33 12.57
CA PHE A 65 -18.99 -6.17 11.84
C PHE A 65 -20.23 -6.48 12.69
N ASP A 66 -20.04 -6.82 13.97
CA ASP A 66 -21.13 -7.14 14.89
C ASP A 66 -22.05 -5.92 15.14
N ASP A 67 -21.48 -4.73 15.32
CA ASP A 67 -22.27 -3.49 15.50
C ASP A 67 -23.12 -3.20 14.25
N ILE A 68 -22.58 -3.45 13.06
CA ILE A 68 -23.30 -3.26 11.80
C ILE A 68 -24.46 -4.26 11.70
N LEU A 69 -24.24 -5.53 12.07
CA LEU A 69 -25.29 -6.53 12.11
C LEU A 69 -26.40 -6.13 13.07
N ASP A 70 -26.06 -5.64 14.26
CA ASP A 70 -27.02 -5.17 15.25
C ASP A 70 -27.86 -4.00 14.73
N GLN A 71 -27.22 -3.01 14.08
CA GLN A 71 -27.94 -1.90 13.44
C GLN A 71 -28.93 -2.40 12.38
N ILE A 72 -28.50 -3.35 11.54
CA ILE A 72 -29.35 -3.91 10.49
C ILE A 72 -30.52 -4.70 11.11
N GLN A 73 -30.28 -5.49 12.16
CA GLN A 73 -31.33 -6.29 12.81
C GLN A 73 -32.37 -5.40 13.50
N GLN A 74 -31.93 -4.36 14.21
CA GLN A 74 -32.79 -3.46 14.97
C GLN A 74 -33.52 -2.42 14.11
N ALA A 75 -33.01 -2.13 12.90
CA ALA A 75 -33.63 -1.15 12.00
C ALA A 75 -35.07 -1.52 11.56
N ALA A 76 -35.91 -0.50 11.37
CA ALA A 76 -37.22 -0.70 10.76
C ALA A 76 -37.11 -1.05 9.26
N SER A 77 -38.19 -1.60 8.69
CA SER A 77 -38.33 -1.81 7.25
C SER A 77 -39.11 -0.64 6.64
N PRO A 78 -38.73 -0.13 5.44
CA PRO A 78 -37.58 -0.51 4.63
C PRO A 78 -36.24 -0.03 5.21
N LEU A 79 -35.19 -0.79 4.91
CA LEU A 79 -33.81 -0.46 5.29
C LEU A 79 -33.16 0.41 4.21
N SER A 80 -32.62 1.57 4.59
CA SER A 80 -31.81 2.40 3.71
C SER A 80 -30.36 1.95 3.79
N LEU A 81 -29.80 1.59 2.64
CA LEU A 81 -28.42 1.13 2.52
C LEU A 81 -27.69 2.02 1.53
N LYS A 82 -26.47 2.41 1.85
CA LYS A 82 -25.54 2.96 0.87
C LYS A 82 -24.45 1.93 0.64
N CYS A 83 -24.32 1.47 -0.59
CA CYS A 83 -23.33 0.46 -0.94
C CYS A 83 -22.34 0.97 -1.98
N LEU A 84 -21.09 0.52 -1.86
CA LEU A 84 -20.03 0.73 -2.83
C LEU A 84 -19.86 -0.56 -3.64
N ARG A 85 -19.69 -0.47 -4.96
CA ARG A 85 -19.33 -1.63 -5.77
C ARG A 85 -17.83 -1.90 -5.58
N VAL A 86 -17.43 -3.16 -5.48
CA VAL A 86 -16.00 -3.55 -5.35
C VAL A 86 -15.19 -3.20 -6.60
N ASP A 87 -15.84 -2.91 -7.75
CA ASP A 87 -15.17 -2.30 -8.91
C ASP A 87 -14.62 -0.88 -8.61
N GLU A 88 -15.04 -0.24 -7.51
CA GLU A 88 -14.57 1.07 -7.03
C GLU A 88 -13.76 0.99 -5.72
N ILE A 89 -13.50 -0.22 -5.23
CA ILE A 89 -12.70 -0.44 -4.02
C ILE A 89 -11.61 -1.44 -4.38
N GLU A 90 -10.58 -0.94 -5.07
CA GLU A 90 -9.27 -1.56 -5.00
C GLU A 90 -8.89 -1.67 -3.51
N GLU A 91 -8.52 -2.88 -3.10
CA GLU A 91 -7.94 -3.18 -1.80
C GLU A 91 -6.88 -2.13 -1.47
N LYS A 92 -7.10 -1.38 -0.38
CA LYS A 92 -6.12 -0.44 0.16
C LYS A 92 -4.91 -1.22 0.69
N GLN A 93 -4.01 -1.61 -0.19
CA GLN A 93 -2.59 -1.53 0.09
C GLN A 93 -2.25 -0.03 0.21
N PRO A 94 -1.36 0.38 1.13
CA PRO A 94 -1.08 1.80 1.37
C PRO A 94 -0.72 2.49 0.05
N GLN A 95 -1.59 3.38 -0.41
CA GLN A 95 -1.46 4.11 -1.67
C GLN A 95 -0.30 5.11 -1.56
N THR A 96 0.88 4.73 -2.07
CA THR A 96 1.77 5.71 -2.70
C THR A 96 1.01 6.28 -3.89
N GLN A 97 0.97 7.61 -3.97
CA GLN A 97 0.30 8.33 -5.05
C GLN A 97 0.91 7.88 -6.38
N GLN A 98 0.09 7.30 -7.26
CA GLN A 98 0.47 7.07 -8.66
C GLN A 98 0.65 8.42 -9.36
N THR A 99 1.82 9.03 -9.17
CA THR A 99 2.43 9.85 -10.21
C THR A 99 2.82 8.90 -11.33
N LYS A 100 2.50 9.27 -12.57
CA LYS A 100 2.96 8.56 -13.77
C LYS A 100 4.47 8.31 -13.62
N ALA A 101 4.88 7.03 -13.72
CA ALA A 101 6.27 6.63 -13.66
C ALA A 101 7.09 7.43 -14.70
N GLU A 102 7.98 8.29 -14.22
CA GLU A 102 8.91 9.07 -15.04
C GLU A 102 10.24 8.33 -15.10
N THR A 103 10.82 8.21 -16.29
CA THR A 103 12.14 7.60 -16.47
C THR A 103 13.21 8.59 -16.03
N VAL A 104 14.06 8.17 -15.11
CA VAL A 104 15.13 8.96 -14.49
C VAL A 104 16.46 8.22 -14.56
N THR A 105 17.56 8.97 -14.49
CA THR A 105 18.91 8.41 -14.48
C THR A 105 19.34 8.02 -13.08
N VAL A 106 19.92 6.83 -12.93
CA VAL A 106 20.62 6.38 -11.74
C VAL A 106 22.10 6.26 -12.06
N SER A 107 22.93 7.02 -11.36
CA SER A 107 24.39 6.98 -11.49
C SER A 107 24.99 6.28 -10.27
N VAL A 108 25.82 5.27 -10.49
CA VAL A 108 26.39 4.43 -9.43
C VAL A 108 27.90 4.53 -9.42
N LEU A 109 28.49 4.72 -8.23
CA LEU A 109 29.91 4.59 -7.97
C LEU A 109 30.19 3.37 -7.09
N THR A 110 30.96 2.41 -7.60
CA THR A 110 31.38 1.23 -6.83
C THR A 110 32.59 1.52 -5.94
N PRO A 111 32.86 0.70 -4.90
CA PRO A 111 34.08 0.81 -4.09
C PRO A 111 35.37 0.70 -4.90
N GLU A 112 35.33 0.00 -6.03
CA GLU A 112 36.46 -0.16 -6.96
C GLU A 112 36.71 1.10 -7.81
N GLY A 113 35.84 2.12 -7.71
CA GLY A 113 35.92 3.36 -8.47
C GLY A 113 35.30 3.28 -9.85
N GLU A 114 34.52 2.24 -10.13
CA GLU A 114 33.78 2.08 -11.38
C GLU A 114 32.50 2.92 -11.33
N SER A 115 32.20 3.61 -12.44
CA SER A 115 30.99 4.39 -12.60
C SER A 115 30.08 3.75 -13.64
N VAL A 116 28.83 3.50 -13.28
CA VAL A 116 27.82 2.91 -14.16
C VAL A 116 26.57 3.78 -14.12
N GLU A 117 25.93 3.99 -15.26
CA GLU A 117 24.67 4.71 -15.35
C GLU A 117 23.62 3.87 -16.09
N PHE A 118 22.38 3.93 -15.62
CA PHE A 118 21.24 3.30 -16.26
C PHE A 118 19.96 4.06 -15.95
N GLU A 119 18.91 3.73 -16.70
CA GLU A 119 17.58 4.29 -16.52
C GLU A 119 16.77 3.45 -15.52
N ALA A 120 15.99 4.12 -14.70
CA ALA A 120 15.00 3.54 -13.80
C ALA A 120 13.73 4.39 -13.83
N ASN A 121 12.65 3.91 -13.24
CA ASN A 121 11.43 4.70 -13.13
C ASN A 121 11.23 5.22 -11.72
N THR A 122 10.64 6.42 -11.60
CA THR A 122 10.12 6.89 -10.31
C THR A 122 9.10 5.88 -9.78
N GLY A 123 9.22 5.51 -8.51
CA GLY A 123 8.42 4.47 -7.86
C GLY A 123 9.16 3.14 -7.71
N ASP A 124 10.25 2.92 -8.46
CA ASP A 124 11.02 1.68 -8.35
C ASP A 124 11.80 1.61 -7.04
N VAL A 125 11.99 0.40 -6.52
CA VAL A 125 12.81 0.15 -5.32
C VAL A 125 14.28 0.12 -5.72
N LEU A 126 15.09 1.01 -5.14
CA LEU A 126 16.47 1.21 -5.54
C LEU A 126 17.28 -0.10 -5.52
N ARG A 127 17.12 -0.95 -4.49
CA ARG A 127 17.83 -2.25 -4.44
C ARG A 127 17.56 -3.11 -5.67
N GLU A 128 16.30 -3.20 -6.10
CA GLU A 128 15.91 -4.08 -7.20
C GLU A 128 16.52 -3.59 -8.50
N VAL A 129 16.38 -2.28 -8.76
CA VAL A 129 17.02 -1.58 -9.88
C VAL A 129 18.53 -1.81 -9.93
N LEU A 130 19.23 -1.68 -8.80
CA LEU A 130 20.68 -1.95 -8.73
C LEU A 130 21.00 -3.41 -9.12
N LEU A 131 20.28 -4.37 -8.54
CA LEU A 131 20.53 -5.80 -8.78
C LEU A 131 20.19 -6.23 -10.22
N GLU A 132 19.11 -5.72 -10.80
CA GLU A 132 18.70 -5.97 -12.19
C GLU A 132 19.75 -5.46 -13.18
N ASN A 133 20.42 -4.35 -12.84
CA ASN A 133 21.52 -3.79 -13.62
C ASN A 133 22.89 -4.39 -13.24
N ASN A 134 22.91 -5.56 -12.58
CA ASN A 134 24.12 -6.28 -12.16
C ASN A 134 25.05 -5.48 -11.23
N VAL A 135 24.53 -4.44 -10.56
CA VAL A 135 25.27 -3.71 -9.54
C VAL A 135 25.16 -4.46 -8.22
N ASP A 136 26.30 -4.94 -7.74
CA ASP A 136 26.39 -5.63 -6.46
C ASP A 136 26.29 -4.65 -5.29
N VAL A 137 25.19 -4.72 -4.55
CA VAL A 137 24.95 -3.89 -3.36
C VAL A 137 25.51 -4.51 -2.08
N TYR A 138 25.96 -5.77 -2.15
CA TYR A 138 26.34 -6.55 -0.98
C TYR A 138 27.84 -6.85 -0.92
N ASP A 139 28.42 -6.76 0.27
CA ASP A 139 29.70 -7.42 0.51
C ASP A 139 29.51 -8.96 0.60
N TRP A 140 30.62 -9.68 0.75
CA TRP A 140 30.60 -11.14 0.80
C TRP A 140 29.68 -11.68 1.91
N TYR A 141 29.61 -10.97 3.06
CA TYR A 141 28.76 -11.36 4.18
C TYR A 141 27.28 -11.08 3.89
N GLY A 142 26.99 -9.91 3.31
CA GLY A 142 25.66 -9.50 2.90
C GLY A 142 25.03 -10.43 1.87
N LYS A 143 25.83 -11.01 0.96
CA LYS A 143 25.32 -11.98 -0.02
C LYS A 143 24.69 -13.21 0.63
N GLY A 144 25.29 -13.72 1.71
CA GLY A 144 24.78 -14.89 2.43
C GLY A 144 23.66 -14.59 3.42
N MET A 145 23.58 -13.36 3.93
CA MET A 145 22.73 -13.02 5.09
C MET A 145 21.65 -11.96 4.80
N ASN A 146 21.51 -11.52 3.55
CA ASN A 146 20.50 -10.51 3.22
C ASN A 146 19.07 -11.02 3.44
N CYS A 147 18.20 -10.12 3.88
CA CYS A 147 16.81 -10.42 4.23
C CYS A 147 15.83 -10.34 3.04
N GLY A 148 16.33 -10.39 1.81
CA GLY A 148 15.51 -10.29 0.59
C GLY A 148 14.82 -8.94 0.36
N GLY A 149 15.05 -7.92 1.20
CA GLY A 149 14.44 -6.59 1.07
C GLY A 149 13.52 -6.18 2.22
N SER A 150 13.29 -7.04 3.23
CA SER A 150 12.42 -6.73 4.38
C SER A 150 12.93 -5.61 5.33
N GLY A 151 14.05 -4.96 5.03
CA GLY A 151 14.62 -3.88 5.87
C GLY A 151 15.21 -4.33 7.21
N THR A 152 15.27 -5.62 7.51
CA THR A 152 15.68 -6.12 8.85
C THR A 152 17.19 -6.32 9.01
N CYS A 153 17.89 -6.75 7.96
CA CYS A 153 19.31 -7.12 8.04
C CYS A 153 20.30 -5.94 7.95
N LEU A 154 19.88 -4.78 7.44
CA LEU A 154 20.70 -3.60 7.20
C LEU A 154 21.89 -3.79 6.22
N THR A 155 21.93 -4.90 5.46
CA THR A 155 23.05 -5.20 4.55
C THR A 155 22.93 -4.52 3.18
N CYS A 156 21.76 -4.00 2.82
CA CYS A 156 21.49 -3.29 1.55
C CYS A 156 21.95 -1.81 1.60
N LEU A 157 23.08 -1.55 2.27
CA LEU A 157 23.50 -0.20 2.63
C LEU A 157 24.13 0.54 1.44
N VAL A 158 23.66 1.76 1.21
CA VAL A 158 24.17 2.66 0.17
C VAL A 158 24.35 4.06 0.73
N GLU A 159 25.18 4.87 0.08
CA GLU A 159 25.28 6.30 0.32
C GLU A 159 24.65 7.02 -0.87
N LEU A 160 23.75 7.98 -0.61
CA LEU A 160 23.17 8.83 -1.64
C LEU A 160 23.87 10.20 -1.62
N ASP A 161 24.18 10.73 -2.80
CA ASP A 161 24.75 12.08 -2.94
C ASP A 161 23.69 13.16 -3.22
N ASP A 162 22.43 12.76 -3.42
CA ASP A 162 21.29 13.63 -3.67
C ASP A 162 20.03 13.14 -2.92
N ASP A 163 18.94 13.88 -3.09
CA ASP A 163 17.64 13.61 -2.47
C ASP A 163 16.72 12.76 -3.39
N GLY A 164 17.26 12.12 -4.43
CA GLY A 164 16.51 11.39 -5.45
C GLY A 164 15.73 10.17 -4.95
N CYS A 165 15.94 9.74 -3.69
CA CYS A 165 15.14 8.70 -3.02
C CYS A 165 14.46 9.17 -1.73
N GLY A 166 14.13 10.46 -1.66
CA GLY A 166 13.45 11.07 -0.52
C GLY A 166 14.27 11.00 0.78
N GLN A 167 13.59 11.21 1.91
CA GLN A 167 14.21 11.21 3.24
C GLN A 167 14.17 9.82 3.90
N ARG A 168 15.05 9.63 4.90
CA ARG A 168 15.01 8.43 5.76
C ARG A 168 13.66 8.29 6.45
N THR A 169 13.13 7.07 6.45
CA THR A 169 11.99 6.69 7.30
C THR A 169 12.36 6.73 8.79
N GLU A 170 11.38 6.80 9.69
CA GLU A 170 11.63 6.67 11.15
C GLU A 170 12.37 5.37 11.51
N TYR A 171 12.05 4.29 10.80
CA TYR A 171 12.73 3.01 10.97
C TYR A 171 14.21 3.10 10.60
N GLU A 172 14.54 3.69 9.44
CA GLU A 172 15.92 3.95 9.04
C GLU A 172 16.62 4.88 10.03
N ASN A 173 15.96 5.95 10.49
CA ASN A 173 16.52 6.87 11.49
C ASN A 173 16.91 6.14 12.78
N LYS A 174 16.08 5.18 13.24
CA LYS A 174 16.37 4.36 14.42
C LYS A 174 17.51 3.36 14.18
N ARG A 175 17.53 2.69 13.03
CA ARG A 175 18.48 1.61 12.71
C ARG A 175 19.85 2.14 12.28
N LEU A 176 19.88 3.27 11.57
CA LEU A 176 21.07 3.91 11.02
C LEU A 176 21.52 5.12 11.84
N LYS A 177 21.07 5.24 13.10
CA LYS A 177 21.39 6.38 14.00
C LYS A 177 22.88 6.67 14.18
N ASN A 178 23.75 5.67 13.99
CA ASN A 178 25.20 5.80 14.12
C ASN A 178 25.91 5.91 12.75
N LYS A 179 25.16 6.16 11.67
CA LYS A 179 25.68 6.29 10.31
C LYS A 179 25.42 7.71 9.77
N PRO A 180 26.23 8.20 8.81
CA PRO A 180 26.00 9.49 8.15
C PRO A 180 24.56 9.62 7.63
N ALA A 181 23.99 10.81 7.67
CA ALA A 181 22.57 11.03 7.37
C ALA A 181 22.17 10.59 5.95
N ASN A 182 23.08 10.70 4.99
CA ASN A 182 22.88 10.35 3.59
C ASN A 182 23.04 8.84 3.29
N TRP A 183 23.34 8.02 4.30
CA TRP A 183 23.31 6.57 4.12
C TRP A 183 21.87 6.07 4.13
N ARG A 184 21.52 5.14 3.24
CA ARG A 184 20.17 4.60 3.14
C ARG A 184 20.22 3.07 3.05
N LEU A 185 19.09 2.46 3.36
CA LEU A 185 18.82 1.08 2.96
C LEU A 185 18.24 1.13 1.54
N ALA A 186 19.00 0.68 0.54
CA ALA A 186 18.53 0.64 -0.85
C ALA A 186 17.20 -0.13 -1.00
N CYS A 187 16.98 -1.13 -0.15
CA CYS A 187 15.76 -1.91 -0.10
C CYS A 187 14.54 -1.19 0.49
N GLN A 188 14.74 -0.02 1.08
CA GLN A 188 13.67 0.83 1.64
C GLN A 188 13.67 2.22 0.97
N SER A 189 14.45 2.38 -0.10
CA SER A 189 14.58 3.63 -0.84
C SER A 189 13.79 3.50 -2.13
N ILE A 190 12.79 4.37 -2.30
CA ILE A 190 11.98 4.48 -3.52
C ILE A 190 12.61 5.58 -4.36
N ILE A 191 12.80 5.35 -5.64
CA ILE A 191 13.30 6.37 -6.57
C ILE A 191 12.20 7.40 -6.80
N GLU A 192 12.46 8.66 -6.45
CA GLU A 192 11.55 9.80 -6.65
C GLU A 192 12.10 10.77 -7.72
N GLY A 193 13.38 10.65 -8.08
CA GLY A 193 14.04 11.46 -9.09
C GLY A 193 15.42 10.90 -9.47
N PRO A 194 16.19 11.64 -10.30
CA PRO A 194 17.57 11.28 -10.61
C PRO A 194 18.38 11.05 -9.33
N THR A 195 19.12 9.95 -9.26
CA THR A 195 19.78 9.51 -8.03
C THR A 195 21.23 9.07 -8.27
N SER A 196 22.14 9.56 -7.43
CA SER A 196 23.56 9.23 -7.40
C SER A 196 23.88 8.38 -6.17
N VAL A 197 24.37 7.16 -6.41
CA VAL A 197 24.49 6.11 -5.39
C VAL A 197 25.94 5.64 -5.28
N LYS A 198 26.50 5.61 -4.06
CA LYS A 198 27.73 4.86 -3.78
C LYS A 198 27.40 3.54 -3.07
N THR A 199 27.85 2.42 -3.63
CA THR A 199 27.57 1.10 -3.04
C THR A 199 28.59 0.74 -1.97
N LYS A 200 28.18 -0.10 -1.01
CA LYS A 200 29.02 -0.65 0.07
C LYS A 200 29.83 0.43 0.81
N PRO A 201 29.20 1.54 1.24
CA PRO A 201 29.91 2.67 1.80
C PRO A 201 30.65 2.26 3.08
N GLN A 202 31.88 2.72 3.21
CA GLN A 202 32.74 2.46 4.37
C GLN A 202 32.73 3.68 5.28
N THR A 203 32.57 3.48 6.59
CA THR A 203 32.86 4.57 7.54
C THR A 203 34.35 4.88 7.43
N ARG A 204 34.71 6.12 7.10
CA ARG A 204 36.12 6.56 7.11
C ARG A 204 36.71 6.20 8.49
N LYS A 205 37.83 5.48 8.47
CA LYS A 205 38.60 5.13 9.67
C LYS A 205 39.17 6.38 10.33
#